data_AF-A0A1V6R920-F1
#
_entry.id   AF-A0A1V6R920-F1
#
_cell.length_a   1.000
_cell.length_b   1.000
_cell.length_c   1.000
_cell.angle_alpha   90.00
_cell.angle_beta   90.00
_cell.angle_gamma   90.00
#
_symmetry.space_group_name_H-M   'P 1'
#
loop_
_entity.id
_entity.type
_entity.pdbx_description
1 polymer ?
#
loop_
_entity_poly.entity_id
_entity_poly.type
_entity_poly.pdbx_seq_one_letter_code
_entity_poly.pdbx_strand_id
1 'polypeptide(L)'
;MPSNILITGAAGYIGGSLVADFLARKTTSIDVDGLIAAVRSEDQANSLSNLGVRVIQLDLTDEDTVVNDKAIHSISGRAVYKFPEDTKVSSVHIFDLTSLYGRIIENILQGKPLPTGREGYYFALAHYLHLGEVLDHLAIQLKARDLITDSKTKIYLNDEAAASSLGIPVPFVRPLWNSGDNIIAEIPHRIGWRPMWNKERFLQNLDDEIQAVVEHGKAKSSLIDSLFEFAAGQQDKA
;
A
#
# COMPACT_ATOMS: atom_id res chain seq x y z
N MET A 1 -24.83 -12.49 -19.30
CA MET A 1 -24.29 -11.54 -20.30
C MET A 1 -22.81 -11.40 -20.01
N PRO A 2 -21.91 -11.38 -21.01
CA PRO A 2 -20.52 -11.02 -20.78
C PRO A 2 -20.48 -9.58 -20.25
N SER A 3 -19.76 -9.36 -19.15
CA SER A 3 -19.65 -8.06 -18.49
C SER A 3 -18.24 -7.53 -18.68
N ASN A 4 -18.11 -6.31 -19.19
CA ASN A 4 -16.80 -5.66 -19.28
C ASN A 4 -16.43 -5.04 -17.93
N ILE A 5 -15.19 -5.24 -17.49
CA ILE A 5 -14.65 -4.68 -16.25
C ILE A 5 -13.49 -3.76 -16.62
N LEU A 6 -13.64 -2.47 -16.34
CA LEU A 6 -12.58 -1.49 -16.51
C LEU A 6 -11.79 -1.32 -15.21
N ILE A 7 -10.49 -1.59 -15.25
CA ILE A 7 -9.56 -1.29 -14.15
C ILE A 7 -8.73 -0.07 -14.54
N THR A 8 -8.93 1.04 -13.83
CA THR A 8 -8.09 2.24 -13.96
C THR A 8 -6.86 2.15 -13.08
N GLY A 9 -5.74 2.75 -13.50
CA GLY A 9 -4.47 2.62 -12.78
C GLY A 9 -3.94 1.18 -12.81
N ALA A 10 -4.21 0.45 -13.90
CA ALA A 10 -3.86 -0.96 -14.05
C ALA A 10 -2.35 -1.24 -14.03
N ALA A 11 -1.52 -0.22 -14.23
CA ALA A 11 -0.07 -0.30 -14.08
C ALA A 11 0.44 0.10 -12.68
N GLY A 12 -0.44 0.61 -11.81
CA GLY A 12 -0.12 0.95 -10.43
C GLY A 12 -0.15 -0.27 -9.51
N TYR A 13 0.32 -0.12 -8.27
CA TYR A 13 0.45 -1.24 -7.32
C TYR A 13 -0.87 -1.99 -7.10
N ILE A 14 -1.95 -1.28 -6.75
CA ILE A 14 -3.25 -1.91 -6.48
C ILE A 14 -3.91 -2.40 -7.76
N GLY A 15 -4.00 -1.55 -8.79
CA GLY A 15 -4.66 -1.89 -10.05
C GLY A 15 -3.97 -3.04 -10.80
N GLY A 16 -2.64 -3.06 -10.84
CA GLY A 16 -1.86 -4.15 -11.42
C GLY A 16 -2.01 -5.45 -10.65
N SER A 17 -2.07 -5.39 -9.31
CA SER A 17 -2.35 -6.57 -8.48
C SER A 17 -3.76 -7.13 -8.74
N LEU A 18 -4.75 -6.28 -9.00
CA LEU A 18 -6.10 -6.74 -9.39
C LEU A 18 -6.09 -7.43 -10.76
N VAL A 19 -5.40 -6.85 -11.75
CA VAL A 19 -5.26 -7.48 -13.07
C VAL A 19 -4.59 -8.84 -12.95
N ALA A 20 -3.47 -8.93 -12.23
CA ALA A 20 -2.75 -10.17 -12.02
C ALA A 20 -3.60 -11.23 -11.30
N ASP A 21 -4.31 -10.84 -10.25
CA ASP A 21 -5.22 -11.72 -9.52
C ASP A 21 -6.36 -12.24 -10.41
N PHE A 22 -7.00 -11.37 -11.21
CA PHE A 22 -8.09 -11.79 -12.09
C PHE A 22 -7.64 -12.71 -13.21
N LEU A 23 -6.45 -12.49 -13.77
CA LEU A 23 -5.85 -13.40 -14.75
C LEU A 23 -5.49 -14.76 -14.17
N ALA A 24 -5.06 -14.81 -12.90
CA ALA A 24 -4.68 -16.06 -12.23
C ALA A 24 -5.90 -16.88 -11.73
N ARG A 25 -7.04 -16.22 -11.51
CA ARG A 25 -8.27 -16.85 -11.03
C ARG A 25 -8.86 -17.81 -12.06
N LYS A 26 -9.36 -18.94 -11.57
CA LYS A 26 -10.11 -19.94 -12.36
C LYS A 26 -11.63 -19.82 -12.16
N THR A 27 -12.12 -18.69 -11.65
CA THR A 27 -13.55 -18.55 -11.33
C THR A 27 -14.34 -18.25 -12.61
N THR A 28 -15.54 -18.80 -12.72
CA THR A 28 -16.43 -18.54 -13.88
C THR A 28 -17.20 -17.23 -13.76
N SER A 29 -17.11 -16.54 -12.62
CA SER A 29 -17.89 -15.32 -12.35
C SER A 29 -17.24 -14.07 -12.91
N ILE A 30 -15.91 -14.07 -13.13
CA ILE A 30 -15.18 -12.96 -13.74
C ILE A 30 -14.68 -13.44 -15.10
N ASP A 31 -15.21 -12.82 -16.16
CA ASP A 31 -14.80 -13.10 -17.53
C ASP A 31 -13.55 -12.27 -17.86
N VAL A 32 -12.40 -12.96 -17.98
CA VAL A 32 -11.11 -12.31 -18.28
C VAL A 32 -11.07 -11.69 -19.68
N ASP A 33 -11.85 -12.20 -20.64
CA ASP A 33 -11.98 -11.60 -21.97
C ASP A 33 -12.69 -10.24 -21.89
N GLY A 34 -13.53 -10.06 -20.86
CA GLY A 34 -14.20 -8.83 -20.47
C GLY A 34 -13.29 -7.78 -19.80
N LEU A 35 -12.06 -8.13 -19.43
CA LEU A 35 -11.18 -7.26 -18.67
C LEU A 35 -10.52 -6.19 -19.56
N ILE A 36 -10.61 -4.93 -19.11
CA ILE A 36 -10.03 -3.77 -19.77
C ILE A 36 -9.12 -3.05 -18.77
N ALA A 37 -7.83 -2.94 -19.11
CA ALA A 37 -6.83 -2.25 -18.31
C ALA A 37 -6.60 -0.84 -18.86
N ALA A 38 -6.86 0.20 -18.07
CA ALA A 38 -6.53 1.57 -18.41
C ALA A 38 -5.18 1.98 -17.81
N VAL A 39 -4.30 2.51 -18.67
CA VAL A 39 -2.90 2.86 -18.37
C VAL A 39 -2.56 4.28 -18.85
N ARG A 40 -1.54 4.91 -18.26
CA ARG A 40 -1.19 6.30 -18.57
C ARG A 40 -0.23 6.41 -19.77
N SER A 41 0.78 5.55 -19.84
CA SER A 41 1.83 5.62 -20.87
C SER A 41 1.80 4.45 -21.85
N GLU A 42 2.40 4.67 -23.02
CA GLU A 42 2.60 3.65 -24.05
C GLU A 42 3.47 2.49 -23.54
N ASP A 43 4.50 2.77 -22.73
CA ASP A 43 5.34 1.74 -22.11
C ASP A 43 4.54 0.80 -21.18
N GLN A 44 3.61 1.37 -20.39
CA GLN A 44 2.70 0.59 -19.56
C GLN A 44 1.74 -0.23 -20.44
N ALA A 45 1.29 0.34 -21.56
CA ALA A 45 0.40 -0.35 -22.49
C ALA A 45 1.07 -1.56 -23.13
N ASN A 46 2.31 -1.40 -23.59
CA ASN A 46 3.12 -2.48 -24.16
C ASN A 46 3.38 -3.58 -23.13
N SER A 47 3.67 -3.20 -21.88
CA SER A 47 3.91 -4.15 -20.79
C SER A 47 2.68 -5.01 -20.47
N LEU A 48 1.49 -4.39 -20.38
CA LEU A 48 0.24 -5.09 -20.05
C LEU A 48 -0.37 -5.86 -21.22
N SER A 49 -0.14 -5.41 -22.47
CA SER A 49 -0.66 -6.10 -23.66
C SER A 49 -0.08 -7.51 -23.81
N ASN A 50 1.14 -7.74 -23.33
CA ASN A 50 1.76 -9.07 -23.30
C ASN A 50 1.06 -10.06 -22.36
N LEU A 51 0.19 -9.59 -21.47
CA LEU A 51 -0.58 -10.42 -20.54
C LEU A 51 -1.96 -10.85 -21.07
N GLY A 52 -2.27 -10.52 -22.34
CA GLY A 52 -3.53 -10.91 -22.97
C GLY A 52 -4.77 -10.13 -22.51
N VAL A 53 -4.59 -8.97 -21.88
CA VAL A 53 -5.67 -8.08 -21.45
C VAL A 53 -5.90 -6.98 -22.49
N ARG A 54 -7.15 -6.55 -22.68
CA ARG A 54 -7.43 -5.38 -23.53
C ARG A 54 -6.93 -4.12 -22.83
N VAL A 55 -5.95 -3.44 -23.43
CA VAL A 55 -5.38 -2.22 -22.85
C VAL A 55 -5.92 -0.98 -23.55
N ILE A 56 -6.32 0.02 -22.75
CA ILE A 56 -6.67 1.36 -23.22
C ILE A 56 -5.68 2.33 -22.60
N GLN A 57 -4.95 3.07 -23.44
CA GLN A 57 -4.20 4.21 -22.95
C GLN A 57 -5.18 5.35 -22.66
N LEU A 58 -5.23 5.77 -21.40
CA LEU A 58 -6.13 6.79 -20.89
C LEU A 58 -5.33 7.65 -19.92
N ASP A 59 -4.81 8.78 -20.43
CA ASP A 59 -4.14 9.77 -19.59
C ASP A 59 -5.20 10.66 -18.92
N LEU A 60 -5.39 10.46 -17.62
CA LEU A 60 -6.40 11.18 -16.81
C LEU A 60 -5.79 12.20 -15.86
N THR A 61 -4.47 12.42 -15.91
CA THR A 61 -3.75 13.28 -14.97
C THR A 61 -2.52 13.89 -15.62
N ASP A 62 -2.57 15.20 -15.80
CA ASP A 62 -1.42 15.98 -15.37
C ASP A 62 -1.21 15.75 -13.86
N GLU A 63 0.06 15.57 -13.48
CA GLU A 63 0.70 15.31 -12.16
C GLU A 63 0.70 13.90 -11.50
N ASP A 64 1.84 13.64 -10.83
CA ASP A 64 2.59 12.39 -10.72
C ASP A 64 2.45 11.59 -9.41
N THR A 65 2.96 10.35 -9.46
CA THR A 65 2.59 9.14 -8.69
C THR A 65 3.29 8.87 -7.35
N VAL A 66 2.59 8.17 -6.43
CA VAL A 66 2.97 7.84 -5.03
C VAL A 66 3.45 6.39 -4.84
N VAL A 67 4.60 6.15 -4.14
CA VAL A 67 4.87 5.02 -3.20
C VAL A 67 6.07 5.35 -2.26
N ASN A 68 6.02 4.98 -0.97
CA ASN A 68 7.09 5.15 0.06
C ASN A 68 7.46 3.81 0.73
N ASP A 69 8.74 3.64 1.16
CA ASP A 69 9.21 2.51 2.00
C ASP A 69 10.17 2.98 3.14
N LYS A 70 10.00 2.40 4.34
CA LYS A 70 10.74 2.65 5.59
C LYS A 70 12.10 1.93 5.66
N ALA A 71 12.31 0.87 4.88
CA ALA A 71 13.53 0.07 4.91
C ALA A 71 14.76 0.84 4.40
N ILE A 72 14.60 1.63 3.34
CA ILE A 72 15.70 2.36 2.69
C ILE A 72 16.29 3.46 3.59
N HIS A 73 15.43 4.20 4.32
CA HIS A 73 15.88 5.20 5.28
C HIS A 73 16.68 4.57 6.43
N SER A 74 16.22 3.42 6.93
CA SER A 74 16.88 2.71 8.03
C SER A 74 18.27 2.18 7.64
N ILE A 75 18.41 1.66 6.42
CA ILE A 75 19.69 1.19 5.87
C ILE A 75 20.67 2.37 5.73
N SER A 76 20.21 3.51 5.21
CA SER A 76 21.02 4.71 5.04
C SER A 76 21.49 5.29 6.38
N GLY A 77 20.61 5.31 7.39
CA GLY A 77 20.90 5.77 8.74
C GLY A 77 21.62 4.74 9.64
N ARG A 78 21.83 3.51 9.15
CA ARG A 78 22.43 2.37 9.88
C ARG A 78 21.76 2.03 11.21
N ALA A 79 20.51 2.45 11.40
CA ALA A 79 19.71 2.21 12.60
C ALA A 79 18.22 2.34 12.27
N VAL A 80 17.38 1.62 13.01
CA VAL A 80 15.92 1.76 12.95
C VAL A 80 15.46 2.65 14.09
N TYR A 81 14.62 3.63 13.78
CA TYR A 81 14.03 4.55 14.75
C TYR A 81 12.53 4.36 14.84
N LYS A 82 11.96 4.61 16.04
CA LYS A 82 10.53 4.61 16.31
C LYS A 82 10.12 5.81 17.17
N PHE A 83 8.82 6.10 17.19
CA PHE A 83 8.24 7.06 18.13
C PHE A 83 8.10 6.44 19.52
N PRO A 84 8.03 7.27 20.59
CA PRO A 84 7.81 6.77 21.94
C PRO A 84 6.48 6.02 22.08
N GLU A 85 5.42 6.50 21.40
CA GLU A 85 4.11 5.88 21.43
C GLU A 85 4.03 4.70 20.44
N ASP A 86 3.66 3.52 20.95
CA ASP A 86 3.44 2.36 20.10
C ASP A 86 2.04 2.39 19.47
N THR A 87 1.97 3.08 18.33
CA THR A 87 0.71 3.39 17.66
C THR A 87 0.11 2.15 16.99
N LYS A 88 -1.17 1.90 17.29
CA LYS A 88 -1.97 0.87 16.64
C LYS A 88 -2.45 1.36 15.28
N VAL A 89 -2.24 0.57 14.24
CA VAL A 89 -2.64 0.85 12.87
C VAL A 89 -3.40 -0.31 12.25
N SER A 90 -4.34 -0.01 11.37
CA SER A 90 -5.01 -0.98 10.51
C SER A 90 -4.04 -1.51 9.46
N SER A 91 -4.17 -2.79 9.13
CA SER A 91 -3.35 -3.45 8.12
C SER A 91 -4.20 -4.34 7.24
N VAL A 92 -3.87 -4.34 5.96
CA VAL A 92 -4.36 -5.29 4.96
C VAL A 92 -3.24 -5.59 3.97
N HIS A 93 -3.03 -6.88 3.72
CA HIS A 93 -2.09 -7.30 2.70
C HIS A 93 -2.70 -7.12 1.30
N ILE A 94 -1.88 -6.84 0.28
CA ILE A 94 -2.36 -6.60 -1.09
C ILE A 94 -3.20 -7.77 -1.63
N PHE A 95 -2.82 -9.00 -1.32
CA PHE A 95 -3.60 -10.21 -1.64
C PHE A 95 -5.01 -10.19 -1.03
N ASP A 96 -5.15 -9.75 0.23
CA ASP A 96 -6.45 -9.68 0.87
C ASP A 96 -7.28 -8.52 0.30
N LEU A 97 -6.64 -7.40 -0.05
CA LEU A 97 -7.29 -6.28 -0.69
C LEU A 97 -7.85 -6.66 -2.07
N THR A 98 -7.07 -7.33 -2.92
CA THR A 98 -7.55 -7.79 -4.24
C THR A 98 -8.67 -8.82 -4.10
N SER A 99 -8.61 -9.69 -3.08
CA SER A 99 -9.70 -10.61 -2.78
C SER A 99 -11.01 -9.91 -2.40
N LEU A 100 -10.94 -8.76 -1.70
CA LEU A 100 -12.12 -7.94 -1.38
C LEU A 100 -12.74 -7.33 -2.64
N TYR A 101 -11.93 -6.71 -3.50
CA TYR A 101 -12.39 -6.18 -4.78
C TYR A 101 -13.05 -7.26 -5.64
N GLY A 102 -12.40 -8.43 -5.75
CA GLY A 102 -12.97 -9.57 -6.46
C GLY A 102 -14.32 -9.98 -5.87
N ARG A 103 -14.48 -10.00 -4.54
CA ARG A 103 -15.76 -10.31 -3.90
C ARG A 103 -16.84 -9.27 -4.21
N ILE A 104 -16.50 -7.98 -4.19
CA ILE A 104 -17.43 -6.90 -4.54
C ILE A 104 -17.90 -7.08 -5.99
N ILE A 105 -16.97 -7.27 -6.92
CA ILE A 105 -17.27 -7.47 -8.35
C ILE A 105 -18.12 -8.72 -8.58
N GLU A 106 -17.77 -9.86 -7.96
CA GLU A 106 -18.57 -11.08 -8.05
C GLU A 106 -20.01 -10.87 -7.59
N ASN A 107 -20.24 -10.13 -6.50
CA ASN A 107 -21.58 -9.82 -6.03
C ASN A 107 -22.34 -8.93 -7.04
N ILE A 108 -21.67 -7.92 -7.63
CA ILE A 108 -22.26 -7.07 -8.69
C ILE A 108 -22.66 -7.92 -9.89
N LEU A 109 -21.77 -8.78 -10.38
CA LEU A 109 -21.99 -9.62 -11.56
C LEU A 109 -23.10 -10.66 -11.34
N GLN A 110 -23.26 -11.13 -10.10
CA GLN A 110 -24.33 -12.06 -9.70
C GLN A 110 -25.65 -11.35 -9.36
N GLY A 111 -25.72 -10.01 -9.46
CA GLY A 111 -26.90 -9.23 -9.10
C GLY A 111 -27.25 -9.29 -7.61
N LYS A 112 -26.28 -9.60 -6.74
CA LYS A 112 -26.48 -9.62 -5.29
C LYS A 112 -26.51 -8.18 -4.76
N PRO A 113 -27.44 -7.85 -3.86
CA PRO A 113 -27.54 -6.51 -3.31
C PRO A 113 -26.30 -6.19 -2.48
N LEU A 114 -25.73 -5.01 -2.73
CA LEU A 114 -24.59 -4.47 -2.02
C LEU A 114 -24.95 -3.11 -1.44
N PRO A 115 -24.47 -2.75 -0.24
CA PRO A 115 -24.55 -1.37 0.23
C PRO A 115 -23.90 -0.39 -0.76
N THR A 116 -24.59 0.71 -1.01
CA THR A 116 -24.18 1.78 -1.94
C THR A 116 -24.40 3.15 -1.32
N GLY A 117 -23.87 4.21 -1.95
CA GLY A 117 -24.04 5.58 -1.47
C GLY A 117 -23.38 5.78 -0.11
N ARG A 118 -24.09 6.36 0.86
CA ARG A 118 -23.56 6.62 2.21
C ARG A 118 -23.30 5.36 3.03
N GLU A 119 -23.88 4.23 2.65
CA GLU A 119 -23.66 2.94 3.29
C GLU A 119 -22.63 2.08 2.52
N GLY A 120 -22.12 2.57 1.40
CA GLY A 120 -21.27 1.82 0.46
C GLY A 120 -19.78 1.87 0.76
N TYR A 121 -19.36 2.05 2.00
CA TYR A 121 -17.95 2.10 2.39
C TYR A 121 -17.43 0.72 2.79
N TYR A 122 -16.45 0.21 2.05
CA TYR A 122 -15.86 -1.12 2.26
C TYR A 122 -14.44 -0.95 2.81
N PHE A 123 -14.30 -0.96 4.13
CA PHE A 123 -12.99 -0.82 4.77
C PHE A 123 -12.22 -2.15 4.74
N ALA A 124 -11.10 -2.17 4.02
CA ALA A 124 -10.22 -3.33 3.95
C ALA A 124 -9.34 -3.40 5.22
N LEU A 125 -9.90 -3.89 6.33
CA LEU A 125 -9.17 -4.16 7.57
C LEU A 125 -9.03 -5.68 7.74
N ALA A 126 -7.81 -6.20 7.69
CA ALA A 126 -7.53 -7.61 7.95
C ALA A 126 -7.15 -7.87 9.41
N HIS A 127 -6.23 -7.06 9.93
CA HIS A 127 -5.76 -7.14 11.30
C HIS A 127 -5.18 -5.79 11.75
N TYR A 128 -4.89 -5.68 13.04
CA TYR A 128 -4.15 -4.55 13.59
C TYR A 128 -2.67 -4.88 13.74
N LEU A 129 -1.85 -3.85 13.66
CA LEU A 129 -0.43 -3.89 13.96
C LEU A 129 -0.09 -2.80 14.97
N HIS A 130 1.00 -3.00 15.69
CA HIS A 130 1.64 -2.01 16.52
C HIS A 130 2.93 -1.59 15.82
N LEU A 131 3.02 -0.33 15.40
CA LEU A 131 4.11 0.09 14.52
C LEU A 131 5.48 -0.04 15.19
N GLY A 132 5.57 0.19 16.51
CA GLY A 132 6.80 0.02 17.27
C GLY A 132 7.28 -1.43 17.27
N GLU A 133 6.36 -2.39 17.41
CA GLU A 133 6.67 -3.82 17.33
C GLU A 133 7.19 -4.22 15.93
N VAL A 134 6.55 -3.73 14.87
CA VAL A 134 7.01 -3.98 13.49
C VAL A 134 8.44 -3.45 13.29
N LEU A 135 8.74 -2.26 13.81
CA LEU A 135 10.07 -1.66 13.73
C LEU A 135 11.10 -2.42 14.58
N ASP A 136 10.70 -2.97 15.72
CA ASP A 136 11.57 -3.84 16.54
C ASP A 136 11.94 -5.12 15.78
N HIS A 137 10.97 -5.77 15.14
CA HIS A 137 11.23 -6.93 14.28
C HIS A 137 12.12 -6.57 13.09
N LEU A 138 11.88 -5.43 12.44
CA LEU A 138 12.70 -4.94 11.34
C LEU A 138 14.16 -4.72 11.77
N ALA A 139 14.40 -4.14 12.94
CA ALA A 139 15.75 -3.91 13.46
C ALA A 139 16.51 -5.23 13.67
N ILE A 140 15.84 -6.25 14.22
CA ILE A 140 16.44 -7.59 14.39
C ILE A 140 16.84 -8.17 13.02
N GLN A 141 15.96 -8.12 12.03
CA GLN A 141 16.22 -8.71 10.71
C GLN A 141 17.25 -7.95 9.87
N LEU A 142 17.26 -6.63 9.96
CA LEU A 142 18.30 -5.80 9.33
C LEU A 142 19.66 -6.02 9.99
N LYS A 143 19.69 -6.21 11.32
CA LYS A 143 20.96 -6.50 12.01
C LYS A 143 21.49 -7.89 11.67
N ALA A 144 20.63 -8.89 11.52
CA ALA A 144 21.01 -10.24 11.10
C ALA A 144 21.68 -10.26 9.71
N ARG A 145 21.46 -9.23 8.89
CA ARG A 145 22.08 -9.01 7.57
C ARG A 145 23.26 -8.04 7.59
N ASP A 146 23.68 -7.58 8.77
CA ASP A 146 24.69 -6.54 8.96
C ASP A 146 24.42 -5.21 8.22
N LEU A 147 23.14 -4.94 7.92
CA LEU A 147 22.69 -3.68 7.29
C LEU A 147 22.62 -2.52 8.28
N ILE A 148 22.45 -2.83 9.58
CA ILE A 148 22.47 -1.86 10.68
C ILE A 148 23.39 -2.32 11.80
N THR A 149 23.73 -1.42 12.73
CA THR A 149 24.69 -1.71 13.81
C THR A 149 24.08 -2.37 15.04
N ASP A 150 22.83 -2.07 15.35
CA ASP A 150 22.13 -2.54 16.56
C ASP A 150 20.79 -3.18 16.17
N SER A 151 20.44 -4.30 16.80
CA SER A 151 19.15 -4.96 16.63
C SER A 151 18.02 -4.30 17.42
N LYS A 152 18.34 -3.31 18.27
CA LYS A 152 17.36 -2.52 19.02
C LYS A 152 17.01 -1.23 18.29
N THR A 153 15.73 -0.91 18.28
CA THR A 153 15.26 0.39 17.80
C THR A 153 15.70 1.52 18.72
N LYS A 154 15.91 2.69 18.12
CA LYS A 154 16.14 3.94 18.83
C LYS A 154 14.86 4.77 18.85
N ILE A 155 14.71 5.60 19.87
CA ILE A 155 13.56 6.51 19.97
C ILE A 155 13.97 7.86 19.37
N TYR A 156 13.11 8.43 18.52
CA TYR A 156 13.31 9.81 18.05
C TYR A 156 13.28 10.78 19.22
N LEU A 157 14.25 11.69 19.29
CA LEU A 157 14.35 12.67 20.37
C LEU A 157 13.18 13.67 20.34
N ASN A 158 12.81 14.12 19.15
CA ASN A 158 11.76 15.08 18.86
C ASN A 158 11.33 14.97 17.38
N ASP A 159 10.34 15.77 17.00
CA ASP A 159 9.77 15.75 15.66
C ASP A 159 10.75 16.28 14.61
N GLU A 160 11.68 17.16 14.98
CA GLU A 160 12.75 17.64 14.10
C GLU A 160 13.74 16.52 13.74
N ALA A 161 14.14 15.72 14.72
CA ALA A 161 15.00 14.55 14.49
C ALA A 161 14.30 13.51 13.61
N ALA A 162 13.00 13.28 13.85
CA ALA A 162 12.19 12.40 13.02
C ALA A 162 12.05 12.92 11.58
N ALA A 163 11.72 14.20 11.40
CA ALA A 163 11.63 14.88 10.11
C ALA A 163 12.92 14.73 9.30
N SER A 164 14.07 15.03 9.92
CA SER A 164 15.38 14.92 9.27
C SER A 164 15.70 13.48 8.86
N SER A 165 15.33 12.49 9.69
CA SER A 165 15.60 11.08 9.39
C SER A 165 14.68 10.51 8.32
N LEU A 166 13.41 10.91 8.34
CA LEU A 166 12.36 10.44 7.42
C LEU A 166 12.38 11.21 6.09
N GLY A 167 13.09 12.35 6.03
CA GLY A 167 13.13 13.20 4.85
C GLY A 167 11.78 13.86 4.57
N ILE A 168 11.09 14.33 5.61
CA ILE A 168 9.77 14.99 5.49
C ILE A 168 9.73 16.29 6.29
N PRO A 169 8.88 17.27 5.95
CA PRO A 169 8.73 18.46 6.78
C PRO A 169 8.15 18.16 8.17
N VAL A 170 8.61 18.89 9.19
CA VAL A 170 8.20 18.72 10.60
C VAL A 170 6.67 18.67 10.79
N PRO A 171 5.86 19.56 10.18
CA PRO A 171 4.40 19.54 10.36
C PRO A 171 3.72 18.23 9.93
N PHE A 172 4.39 17.44 9.07
CA PHE A 172 3.87 16.20 8.52
C PHE A 172 4.33 14.94 9.27
N VAL A 173 5.27 15.06 10.21
CA VAL A 173 5.80 13.92 10.98
C VAL A 173 4.70 13.20 11.74
N ARG A 174 3.94 13.91 12.58
CA ARG A 174 2.89 13.29 13.40
C ARG A 174 1.71 12.78 12.58
N PRO A 175 1.09 13.58 11.68
CA PRO A 175 -0.11 13.15 10.96
C PRO A 175 0.10 11.92 10.08
N LEU A 176 1.29 11.75 9.50
CA LEU A 176 1.55 10.70 8.54
C LEU A 176 2.35 9.51 9.14
N TRP A 177 3.17 9.71 10.19
CA TRP A 177 4.01 8.65 10.76
C TRP A 177 3.73 8.29 12.23
N ASN A 178 2.94 9.07 12.96
CA ASN A 178 2.57 8.78 14.35
C ASN A 178 1.08 9.01 14.61
N SER A 179 0.23 8.64 13.65
CA SER A 179 -1.22 8.67 13.75
C SER A 179 -1.78 7.25 13.78
N GLY A 180 -2.69 7.01 14.73
CA GLY A 180 -3.44 5.76 14.81
C GLY A 180 -4.79 5.88 14.12
N ASP A 181 -5.40 4.74 13.85
CA ASP A 181 -6.74 4.68 13.29
C ASP A 181 -7.72 3.88 14.17
N ASN A 182 -9.00 4.07 13.88
CA ASN A 182 -10.08 3.30 14.46
C ASN A 182 -11.06 2.91 13.36
N ILE A 183 -10.79 1.78 12.71
CA ILE A 183 -11.56 1.29 11.56
C ILE A 183 -12.47 0.14 11.99
N ILE A 184 -13.71 0.16 11.53
CA ILE A 184 -14.67 -0.94 11.72
C ILE A 184 -15.06 -1.48 10.34
N ALA A 185 -14.73 -2.74 10.07
CA ALA A 185 -14.91 -3.38 8.77
C ALA A 185 -16.03 -4.42 8.74
N GLU A 186 -17.27 -4.01 9.01
CA GLU A 186 -18.40 -4.96 9.01
C GLU A 186 -18.83 -5.40 7.61
N ILE A 187 -18.92 -4.46 6.65
CA ILE A 187 -19.50 -4.73 5.34
C ILE A 187 -18.73 -5.79 4.56
N PRO A 188 -17.39 -5.71 4.44
CA PRO A 188 -16.60 -6.74 3.78
C PRO A 188 -16.87 -8.15 4.33
N HIS A 189 -16.94 -8.31 5.65
CA HIS A 189 -17.20 -9.62 6.26
C HIS A 189 -18.62 -10.14 6.00
N ARG A 190 -19.63 -9.25 5.96
CA ARG A 190 -21.02 -9.61 5.60
C ARG A 190 -21.14 -10.13 4.17
N ILE A 191 -20.34 -9.61 3.23
CA ILE A 191 -20.33 -10.07 1.84
C ILE A 191 -19.42 -11.29 1.61
N GLY A 192 -18.93 -11.91 2.68
CA GLY A 192 -18.13 -13.14 2.61
C GLY A 192 -16.65 -12.92 2.33
N TRP A 193 -16.11 -11.72 2.57
CA TRP A 193 -14.66 -11.51 2.59
C TRP A 193 -14.05 -12.08 3.87
N ARG A 194 -12.96 -12.83 3.70
CA ARG A 194 -12.19 -13.49 4.76
C ARG A 194 -10.71 -13.29 4.46
N PRO A 195 -10.06 -12.28 5.05
CA PRO A 195 -8.63 -12.05 4.84
C PRO A 195 -7.82 -13.23 5.36
N MET A 196 -6.75 -13.56 4.65
CA MET A 196 -5.84 -14.66 4.96
C MET A 196 -4.59 -14.22 5.72
N TRP A 197 -4.25 -12.93 5.68
CA TRP A 197 -3.12 -12.39 6.41
C TRP A 197 -3.55 -11.94 7.79
N ASN A 198 -2.80 -12.41 8.79
CA ASN A 198 -2.85 -11.95 10.16
C ASN A 198 -1.49 -11.37 10.55
N LYS A 199 -1.42 -10.83 11.77
CA LYS A 199 -0.20 -10.25 12.32
C LYS A 199 0.97 -11.23 12.30
N GLU A 200 0.75 -12.48 12.67
CA GLU A 200 1.80 -13.50 12.75
C GLU A 200 2.40 -13.79 11.38
N ARG A 201 1.54 -13.98 10.37
CA ARG A 201 1.98 -14.19 8.99
C ARG A 201 2.71 -12.96 8.45
N PHE A 202 2.21 -11.76 8.72
CA PHE A 202 2.90 -10.52 8.35
C PHE A 202 4.33 -10.48 8.92
N LEU A 203 4.50 -10.72 10.23
CA LEU A 203 5.81 -10.70 10.87
C LEU A 203 6.76 -11.79 10.36
N GLN A 204 6.23 -12.97 10.02
CA GLN A 204 7.02 -14.07 9.44
C GLN A 204 7.53 -13.77 8.03
N ASN A 205 6.82 -12.95 7.25
CA ASN A 205 7.17 -12.65 5.86
C ASN A 205 7.88 -11.28 5.72
N LEU A 206 8.11 -10.56 6.82
CA LEU A 206 8.85 -9.30 6.81
C LEU A 206 10.27 -9.47 6.23
N ASP A 207 10.84 -10.66 6.38
CA ASP A 207 12.19 -10.99 5.92
C ASP A 207 12.32 -11.01 4.39
N ASP A 208 11.29 -11.54 3.72
CA ASP A 208 11.22 -11.59 2.25
C ASP A 208 11.09 -10.17 1.67
N GLU A 209 10.34 -9.30 2.31
CA GLU A 209 10.19 -7.88 1.93
C GLU A 209 11.54 -7.13 2.04
N ILE A 210 12.30 -7.35 3.12
CA ILE A 210 13.64 -6.77 3.28
C ILE A 210 14.56 -7.22 2.15
N GLN A 211 14.52 -8.50 1.81
CA GLN A 211 15.33 -9.05 0.72
C GLN A 211 14.98 -8.39 -0.61
N ALA A 212 13.69 -8.26 -0.93
CA ALA A 212 13.23 -7.62 -2.15
C ALA A 212 13.71 -6.16 -2.27
N VAL A 213 13.67 -5.39 -1.18
CA VAL A 213 14.16 -4.01 -1.15
C VAL A 213 15.67 -3.94 -1.39
N VAL A 214 16.44 -4.83 -0.75
CA VAL A 214 17.91 -4.90 -0.92
C VAL A 214 18.29 -5.25 -2.35
N GLU A 215 17.59 -6.19 -2.98
CA GLU A 215 17.89 -6.66 -4.34
C GLU A 215 17.50 -5.64 -5.42
N HIS A 216 16.38 -4.95 -5.23
CA HIS A 216 15.81 -4.12 -6.29
C HIS A 216 16.02 -2.62 -6.10
N GLY A 217 16.43 -2.15 -4.91
CA GLY A 217 16.87 -0.77 -4.65
C GLY A 217 15.85 0.32 -5.00
N LYS A 218 14.57 -0.02 -5.16
CA LYS A 218 13.56 0.89 -5.72
C LYS A 218 12.68 1.47 -4.62
N ALA A 219 12.99 2.71 -4.22
CA ALA A 219 11.95 3.69 -3.94
C ALA A 219 12.47 5.11 -4.22
N LYS A 220 11.77 5.84 -5.10
CA LYS A 220 11.89 7.29 -5.23
C LYS A 220 10.46 7.84 -5.24
N SER A 221 10.19 8.86 -4.43
CA SER A 221 8.84 9.32 -4.11
C SER A 221 8.67 10.78 -4.50
N SER A 222 7.69 11.09 -5.37
CA SER A 222 7.29 12.46 -5.68
C SER A 222 6.43 13.10 -4.59
N LEU A 223 5.77 12.30 -3.74
CA LEU A 223 4.97 12.80 -2.62
C LEU A 223 5.83 13.60 -1.64
N ILE A 224 7.05 13.13 -1.37
CA ILE A 224 7.98 13.82 -0.47
C ILE A 224 8.32 15.21 -1.04
N ASP A 225 8.60 15.29 -2.33
CA ASP A 225 8.89 16.56 -3.02
C ASP A 225 7.70 17.52 -2.93
N SER A 226 6.47 17.05 -3.20
CA SER A 226 5.25 17.86 -3.07
C SER A 226 4.97 18.33 -1.63
N LEU A 227 5.31 17.54 -0.61
CA LEU A 227 5.18 17.95 0.79
C LEU A 227 6.14 19.11 1.14
N PHE A 228 7.37 19.09 0.62
CA PHE A 228 8.33 20.18 0.81
C PHE A 228 7.87 21.46 0.10
N GLU A 229 7.38 21.36 -1.13
CA GLU A 229 6.83 22.51 -1.87
C GLU A 229 5.64 23.15 -1.12
N PHE A 230 4.70 22.31 -0.65
CA PHE A 230 3.56 22.80 0.13
C PHE A 230 3.99 23.48 1.44
N ALA A 231 4.97 22.89 2.16
CA ALA A 231 5.47 23.46 3.41
C ALA A 231 6.16 24.82 3.19
N ALA A 232 6.92 24.97 2.10
CA ALA A 232 7.56 26.24 1.74
C ALA A 232 6.53 27.34 1.44
N GLY A 233 5.46 27.02 0.70
CA GLY A 233 4.40 27.98 0.35
C GLY A 233 3.55 28.49 1.53
N GLN A 234 3.63 27.86 2.71
CA GLN A 234 2.97 28.36 3.92
C GLN A 234 3.81 29.37 4.71
N GLN A 235 5.14 29.35 4.58
CA GLN A 235 6.02 30.30 5.28
C GLN A 235 5.92 31.72 4.70
N ASP A 236 5.60 31.86 3.41
CA ASP A 236 5.42 33.17 2.74
C ASP A 236 4.06 33.85 3.02
N LYS A 237 3.15 33.19 3.75
CA LYS A 237 1.81 33.70 4.08
C LYS A 237 1.61 34.01 5.57
N ALA A 238 2.65 33.88 6.39
CA ALA A 238 2.63 34.13 7.84
C ALA A 238 3.28 35.46 8.22
#